data_AF-A0A7C3I427-F1
#
_entry.id   AF-A0A7C3I427-F1
#
_cell.length_a   1.000
_cell.length_b   1.000
_cell.length_c   1.000
_cell.angle_alpha   90.00
_cell.angle_beta   90.00
_cell.angle_gamma   90.00
#
_symmetry.space_group_name_H-M   'P 1'
#
loop_
_entity.id
_entity.type
_entity.pdbx_description
1 polymer ?
#
loop_
_entity_poly.entity_id
_entity_poly.type
_entity_poly.pdbx_seq_one_letter_code
_entity_poly.pdbx_strand_id
1 'polypeptide(L)'
;SDGEYGSLVVQGLPPLTPEQQYQLWLIRDGQRTSGAIFSVNDHGYVATLIVSPLPLSDYSAFGVTIEPAGGSPQPTGPIVLQAPLQPGNA
;
A
#
# COMPACT_ATOMS: atom_id res chain seq x y z
N SER A 1 -6.11 19.96 1.77
CA SER A 1 -5.03 18.99 1.99
C SER A 1 -4.22 18.95 0.72
N ASP A 2 -2.91 18.71 0.82
CA ASP A 2 -2.01 18.76 -0.33
C ASP A 2 -1.97 17.45 -1.12
N GLY A 3 -3.02 16.62 -1.00
CA GLY A 3 -3.10 15.30 -1.66
C GLY A 3 -2.19 14.23 -1.06
N GLU A 4 -1.48 14.51 0.02
CA GLU A 4 -0.53 13.60 0.70
C GLU A 4 -1.18 12.43 1.46
N TYR A 5 -2.50 12.49 1.64
CA TYR A 5 -3.26 11.50 2.40
C TYR A 5 -4.34 10.89 1.53
N GLY A 6 -4.62 9.61 1.75
CA GLY A 6 -5.71 8.88 1.10
C GLY A 6 -6.19 7.72 1.97
N SER A 7 -7.20 7.00 1.51
CA SER A 7 -7.68 5.80 2.20
C SER A 7 -7.48 4.58 1.31
N LEU A 8 -6.94 3.51 1.87
CA LEU A 8 -6.89 2.20 1.26
C LEU A 8 -7.94 1.32 1.92
N VAL A 9 -8.86 0.78 1.12
CA VAL A 9 -9.78 -0.28 1.54
C VAL A 9 -9.42 -1.54 0.77
N VAL A 10 -9.18 -2.63 1.50
CA VAL A 10 -8.84 -3.93 0.92
C VAL A 10 -9.86 -4.95 1.38
N GLN A 11 -10.20 -5.87 0.48
CA GLN A 11 -11.05 -7.02 0.76
C GLN A 11 -10.47 -8.26 0.06
N GLY A 12 -10.55 -9.40 0.74
CA GLY A 12 -10.22 -10.71 0.16
C GLY A 12 -8.73 -11.09 0.21
N LEU A 13 -7.89 -10.32 0.93
CA LEU A 13 -6.53 -10.77 1.23
C LEU A 13 -6.56 -11.79 2.38
N PRO A 14 -5.73 -12.85 2.34
CA PRO A 14 -5.65 -13.79 3.45
C PRO A 14 -5.07 -13.13 4.72
N PRO A 15 -5.55 -13.48 5.93
CA PRO A 15 -4.84 -13.13 7.16
C PRO A 15 -3.42 -13.71 7.15
N LEU A 16 -2.46 -12.93 7.63
CA LEU A 16 -1.05 -13.33 7.72
C LEU A 16 -0.68 -13.73 9.16
N THR A 17 0.47 -14.39 9.34
CA THR A 17 0.99 -14.66 10.67
C THR A 17 1.47 -13.37 11.35
N PRO A 18 1.63 -13.34 12.69
CA PRO A 18 2.09 -12.14 13.40
C PRO A 18 3.47 -11.63 12.97
N GLU A 19 4.28 -12.46 12.32
CA GLU A 19 5.61 -12.13 11.81
C GLU A 19 5.56 -11.42 10.46
N GLN A 20 4.38 -11.28 9.85
CA GLN A 20 4.18 -10.73 8.52
C GLN A 20 3.10 -9.66 8.48
N GLN A 21 3.27 -8.70 7.58
CA GLN A 21 2.28 -7.66 7.29
C GLN A 21 2.24 -7.37 5.80
N TYR A 22 1.15 -6.76 5.36
CA TYR A 22 1.09 -6.17 4.03
C TYR A 22 1.72 -4.79 4.05
N GLN A 23 2.45 -4.45 2.98
CA GLN A 23 2.97 -3.10 2.78
C GLN A 23 2.52 -2.55 1.43
N LEU A 24 1.87 -1.38 1.47
CA LEU A 24 1.53 -0.60 0.30
C LEU A 24 2.74 0.20 -0.17
N TRP A 25 3.05 0.08 -1.45
CA TRP A 25 4.08 0.82 -2.15
C TRP A 25 3.44 1.76 -3.16
N LEU A 26 3.72 3.05 -3.04
CA LEU A 26 3.42 4.07 -4.03
C LEU A 26 4.58 4.14 -5.03
N ILE A 27 4.29 4.13 -6.32
CA ILE A 27 5.29 3.95 -7.38
C ILE A 27 5.36 5.18 -8.28
N ARG A 28 6.55 5.78 -8.37
CA ARG A 28 6.86 6.92 -9.24
C ARG A 28 8.24 6.73 -9.84
N ASP A 29 8.36 6.82 -11.17
CA ASP A 29 9.64 6.70 -11.88
C ASP A 29 10.45 5.43 -11.49
N GLY A 30 9.75 4.33 -11.22
CA GLY A 30 10.34 3.06 -10.75
C GLY A 30 10.78 3.05 -9.28
N GLN A 31 10.77 4.20 -8.61
CA GLN A 31 11.01 4.33 -7.17
C GLN A 31 9.75 3.96 -6.39
N ARG A 32 9.95 3.41 -5.19
CA ARG A 32 8.89 2.95 -4.30
C ARG A 32 8.93 3.71 -2.99
N THR A 33 7.78 4.22 -2.57
CA THR A 33 7.59 4.88 -1.28
C THR A 33 6.58 4.09 -0.47
N SER A 34 6.88 3.82 0.80
CA SER A 34 5.93 3.15 1.69
C SER A 34 4.74 4.06 1.96
N GLY A 35 3.52 3.62 1.63
CA GLY A 35 2.29 4.37 1.82
C GLY A 35 1.48 3.91 3.03
N ALA A 36 1.56 2.62 3.39
CA ALA A 36 0.91 2.04 4.55
C ALA A 36 1.52 0.67 4.88
N ILE A 37 1.52 0.29 6.15
CA ILE A 37 1.77 -1.07 6.61
C ILE A 37 0.52 -1.51 7.37
N PHE A 38 -0.01 -2.68 7.06
CA PHE A 38 -1.31 -3.10 7.59
C PHE A 38 -1.46 -4.61 7.69
N SER A 39 -2.38 -5.02 8.55
CA SER A 39 -2.90 -6.38 8.64
C SER A 39 -4.39 -6.35 8.31
N VAL A 40 -4.91 -7.43 7.74
CA VAL A 40 -6.36 -7.62 7.55
C VAL A 40 -6.97 -8.34 8.74
N ASN A 41 -8.25 -8.15 8.98
CA ASN A 41 -8.99 -8.96 9.95
C ASN A 41 -9.23 -10.39 9.42
N ASP A 42 -9.87 -11.24 10.23
CA ASP A 42 -10.15 -12.64 9.88
C ASP A 42 -11.04 -12.82 8.62
N HIS A 43 -11.72 -11.75 8.18
CA HIS A 43 -12.51 -11.72 6.95
C HIS A 43 -11.72 -11.20 5.73
N GLY A 44 -10.42 -10.96 5.89
CA GLY A 44 -9.56 -10.44 4.83
C GLY A 44 -9.84 -8.99 4.48
N TYR A 45 -10.38 -8.21 5.41
CA TYR A 45 -10.75 -6.81 5.22
C TYR A 45 -9.91 -5.85 6.06
N VAL A 46 -9.60 -4.68 5.51
CA VAL A 46 -9.07 -3.53 6.25
C VAL A 46 -9.47 -2.21 5.57
N ALA A 47 -9.60 -1.15 6.36
CA ALA A 47 -9.58 0.24 5.89
C ALA A 47 -8.48 0.97 6.65
N THR A 48 -7.52 1.55 5.94
CA THR A 48 -6.35 2.23 6.55
C THR A 48 -6.00 3.53 5.84
N LEU A 49 -5.30 4.42 6.55
CA LEU A 49 -4.79 5.68 6.00
C LEU A 49 -3.53 5.41 5.17
N ILE A 50 -3.49 6.01 3.99
CA ILE A 50 -2.29 6.16 3.18
C ILE A 50 -1.64 7.49 3.58
N VAL A 51 -0.35 7.45 3.86
CA VAL A 51 0.47 8.65 4.12
C VAL A 51 1.59 8.69 3.10
N SER A 52 1.77 9.84 2.46
CA SER A 52 2.74 10.04 1.39
C SER A 52 3.49 11.36 1.59
N PRO A 53 4.79 11.42 1.27
CA PRO A 53 5.58 12.66 1.29
C PRO A 53 5.30 13.58 0.09
N LEU A 54 4.53 13.11 -0.89
CA LEU A 54 4.13 13.84 -2.09
C LEU A 54 2.62 13.66 -2.32
N PRO A 55 1.97 14.54 -3.10
CA PRO A 55 0.59 14.33 -3.52
C PRO A 55 0.41 12.95 -4.16
N LEU A 56 -0.64 12.22 -3.81
CA LEU A 56 -0.91 10.89 -4.36
C LEU A 56 -1.07 10.89 -5.89
N SER A 57 -1.45 12.03 -6.48
CA SER A 57 -1.50 12.26 -7.93
C SER A 57 -0.15 12.20 -8.63
N ASP A 58 0.95 12.35 -7.89
CA ASP A 58 2.31 12.33 -8.45
C ASP A 58 2.84 10.90 -8.67
N TYR A 59 2.12 9.90 -8.16
CA TYR A 59 2.45 8.50 -8.31
C TYR A 59 1.67 7.88 -9.48
N SER A 60 2.37 7.05 -10.25
CA SER A 60 1.82 6.38 -11.44
C SER A 60 1.10 5.07 -11.14
N ALA A 61 1.42 4.43 -10.02
CA ALA A 61 0.91 3.11 -9.68
C ALA A 61 1.05 2.85 -8.17
N PHE A 62 0.40 1.78 -7.71
CA PHE A 62 0.67 1.18 -6.42
C PHE A 62 0.89 -0.33 -6.53
N GLY A 63 1.54 -0.90 -5.53
CA GLY A 63 1.66 -2.33 -5.32
C GLY A 63 1.53 -2.68 -3.85
N VAL A 64 1.17 -3.92 -3.56
CA VAL A 64 1.15 -4.47 -2.19
C VAL A 64 2.00 -5.72 -2.17
N THR A 65 2.89 -5.81 -1.18
CA THR A 65 3.69 -7.01 -0.91
C THR A 65 3.41 -7.59 0.46
N ILE A 66 3.75 -8.86 0.66
CA ILE A 66 3.87 -9.46 1.99
C ILE A 66 5.29 -9.18 2.49
N GLU A 67 5.43 -8.59 3.67
CA GLU A 67 6.69 -8.16 4.27
C GLU A 67 6.78 -8.65 5.72
N PRO A 68 7.99 -8.63 6.33
CA PRO A 68 8.12 -8.80 7.78
C PRO A 68 7.25 -7.79 8.56
N ALA A 69 6.87 -8.15 9.79
CA ALA A 69 6.17 -7.25 10.68
C ALA A 69 6.95 -5.93 10.88
N GLY A 70 6.26 -4.80 10.76
CA GLY A 70 6.87 -3.47 10.70
C GLY A 70 7.27 -3.01 9.29
N GLY A 71 7.06 -3.85 8.26
CA GLY A 71 7.38 -3.55 6.88
C GLY A 71 8.88 -3.60 6.58
N SER A 72 9.22 -3.18 5.37
CA SER A 72 10.58 -3.18 4.84
C SER A 72 10.95 -1.79 4.30
N PRO A 73 12.25 -1.47 4.18
CA PRO A 73 12.71 -0.26 3.47
C PRO A 73 12.49 -0.31 1.96
N GLN A 74 12.45 -1.50 1.38
CA GLN A 74 12.15 -1.81 -0.01
C GLN A 74 11.37 -3.13 -0.07
N PRO A 75 10.62 -3.45 -1.14
CA PRO A 75 9.90 -4.72 -1.20
C PRO A 75 10.84 -5.91 -1.11
N THR A 76 10.56 -6.85 -0.21
CA THR A 76 11.36 -8.08 -0.02
C THR A 76 10.56 -9.34 -0.34
N GLY A 77 9.23 -9.28 -0.25
CA GLY A 77 8.38 -10.44 -0.48
C GLY A 77 7.57 -10.38 -1.77
N PRO A 78 6.65 -11.35 -1.96
CA PRO A 78 5.85 -11.46 -3.16
C PRO A 78 4.88 -10.28 -3.29
N ILE A 79 4.66 -9.83 -4.54
CA ILE A 79 3.61 -8.87 -4.89
C ILE A 79 2.27 -9.61 -4.94
N VAL A 80 1.29 -9.11 -4.19
CA VAL A 80 -0.08 -9.70 -4.10
C VAL A 80 -1.14 -8.83 -4.76
N LEU A 81 -0.91 -7.53 -4.90
CA LEU A 81 -1.77 -6.59 -5.64
C LEU A 81 -0.89 -5.59 -6.38
N GLN A 82 -1.32 -5.18 -7.57
CA GLN A 82 -0.68 -4.09 -8.31
C GLN A 82 -1.71 -3.45 -9.23
N ALA A 83 -1.76 -2.12 -9.25
CA ALA A 83 -2.63 -1.40 -10.18
C ALA A 83 -2.05 -0.01 -10.52
N PRO A 84 -2.37 0.53 -11.72
CA PRO A 84 -2.07 1.91 -12.04
C PRO A 84 -2.88 2.86 -11.15
N LEU A 85 -2.30 4.00 -10.81
CA LEU A 85 -3.02 5.13 -10.23
C LEU A 85 -3.51 5.98 -11.40
N GLN A 86 -4.82 6.02 -11.58
CA GLN A 86 -5.41 6.95 -12.53
C GLN A 86 -5.48 8.33 -11.86
N PRO A 87 -5.00 9.40 -12.51
CA PRO A 87 -5.31 10.74 -12.06
C PRO A 87 -6.83 10.88 -11.98
N GLY A 88 -7.33 11.41 -10.86
CA GLY A 88 -8.74 11.77 -10.79
C GLY A 88 -9.02 12.79 -11.90
N ASN A 89 -9.97 12.49 -12.79
CA ASN A 89 -10.52 13.50 -13.68
C ASN A 89 -11.24 14.53 -12.79
N ALA A 90 -10.54 15.58 -12.41
CA ALA A 90 -11.13 16.77 -11.81
C ALA A 90 -11.84 17.59 -12.89
#